data_AF-A0A941SQW4-F1
#
_entry.id   AF-A0A941SQW4-F1
#
_cell.length_a   1.000
_cell.length_b   1.000
_cell.length_c   1.000
_cell.angle_alpha   90.00
_cell.angle_beta   90.00
_cell.angle_gamma   90.00
#
_symmetry.space_group_name_H-M   'P 1'
#
loop_
_entity.id
_entity.type
_entity.pdbx_description
1 polymer ?
#
loop_
_entity_poly.entity_id
_entity_poly.type
_entity_poly.pdbx_seq_one_letter_code
_entity_poly.pdbx_strand_id
1 'polypeptide(L)'
;MERVVTINLNGNPYQLEEPAYDAVRAYLTRAEAALADNPDKAEVVRDLEQAIADKCASYLSPVKTVIAAAEMAKILDEMGPVEGEAAADNAQASATSTGGARPRRLYRIRDGAQIAGVCAGLGAYFDIDVNWMRVLFLIATVLTSGFFILVYIAMMFIIPSANTSEEWAAAHGVPFNAQEVIDRAKREYQHFAANGPPWTWPRWQRRQWKREMRARWRSYRWGGWQPSYASAAPAPGPVSYSFGLLTGLLGVVLAFVRALLFIIFIAFLFALVTTGSLGYWALPPHMALWQAIVGLILIYVLISIPLRAMRWALYSGHPYYGYRGAEALTTLAVIVVVALVAYNSSPEARHVMDNIPEALRQFGAAMANAFKTTVQPLID
;
A
#
# COMPACT_ATOMS: atom_id res chain seq x y z
N MET A 1 42.23 -39.76 -8.75
CA MET A 1 41.72 -38.80 -9.76
C MET A 1 40.27 -38.61 -9.46
N GLU A 2 39.88 -37.42 -9.05
CA GLU A 2 38.47 -37.11 -8.85
C GLU A 2 37.82 -36.87 -10.20
N ARG A 3 36.63 -37.44 -10.41
CA ARG A 3 35.90 -37.29 -11.65
C ARG A 3 35.17 -35.96 -11.64
N VAL A 4 35.22 -35.27 -12.76
CA VAL A 4 34.50 -34.01 -12.96
C VAL A 4 33.25 -34.30 -13.79
N VAL A 5 32.10 -33.86 -13.30
CA VAL A 5 30.79 -34.02 -13.91
C VAL A 5 30.26 -32.63 -14.27
N THR A 6 29.69 -32.51 -15.48
CA THR A 6 29.03 -31.27 -15.91
C THR A 6 27.54 -31.36 -15.58
N ILE A 7 27.02 -30.38 -14.84
CA ILE A 7 25.58 -30.23 -14.55
C ILE A 7 25.07 -28.93 -15.20
N ASN A 8 23.78 -28.90 -15.52
CA ASN A 8 23.09 -27.69 -15.96
C ASN A 8 22.26 -27.13 -14.79
N LEU A 9 22.57 -25.93 -14.31
CA LEU A 9 21.82 -25.22 -13.27
C LEU A 9 21.13 -24.01 -13.92
N ASN A 10 19.79 -24.01 -13.96
CA ASN A 10 18.96 -22.98 -14.59
C ASN A 10 19.42 -22.54 -16.00
N GLY A 11 19.89 -23.47 -16.83
CA GLY A 11 20.32 -23.20 -18.22
C GLY A 11 21.82 -22.91 -18.39
N ASN A 12 22.58 -22.82 -17.30
CA ASN A 12 24.03 -22.59 -17.33
C ASN A 12 24.82 -23.87 -17.00
N PRO A 13 25.81 -24.27 -17.81
CA PRO A 13 26.64 -25.44 -17.54
C PRO A 13 27.74 -25.14 -16.51
N TYR A 14 27.85 -25.98 -15.47
CA TYR A 14 28.88 -25.91 -14.44
C TYR A 14 29.64 -27.24 -14.32
N GLN A 15 30.94 -27.16 -14.04
CA GLN A 15 31.80 -28.32 -13.79
C GLN A 15 31.97 -28.53 -12.28
N LEU A 16 31.54 -29.69 -11.80
CA LEU A 16 31.57 -30.08 -10.40
C LEU A 16 32.40 -31.35 -10.21
N GLU A 17 33.08 -31.49 -9.08
CA GLU A 17 33.57 -32.80 -8.65
C GLU A 17 32.40 -33.76 -8.38
N GLU A 18 32.58 -35.06 -8.62
CA GLU A 18 31.61 -36.13 -8.35
C GLU A 18 30.95 -36.02 -6.96
N PRO A 19 31.69 -35.86 -5.84
CA PRO A 19 31.08 -35.63 -4.52
C PRO A 19 30.27 -34.33 -4.41
N ALA A 20 30.65 -33.25 -5.10
CA ALA A 20 29.90 -32.00 -5.11
C ALA A 20 28.58 -32.16 -5.88
N TYR A 21 28.61 -32.89 -7.00
CA TYR A 21 27.43 -33.21 -7.80
C TYR A 21 26.42 -34.02 -6.99
N ASP A 22 26.87 -35.06 -6.27
CA ASP A 22 26.00 -35.90 -5.45
C ASP A 22 25.32 -35.10 -4.32
N ALA A 23 26.06 -34.16 -3.70
CA ALA A 23 25.52 -33.30 -2.64
C ALA A 23 24.40 -32.38 -3.15
N VAL A 24 24.62 -31.67 -4.27
CA VAL A 24 23.59 -30.79 -4.87
C VAL A 24 22.37 -31.58 -5.31
N ARG A 25 22.60 -32.74 -5.94
CA ARG A 25 21.50 -33.60 -6.39
C ARG A 25 20.67 -34.11 -5.22
N ALA A 26 21.30 -34.54 -4.13
CA ALA A 26 20.61 -34.95 -2.92
C ALA A 26 19.79 -33.79 -2.33
N TYR A 27 20.35 -32.58 -2.32
CA TYR A 27 19.68 -31.38 -1.84
C TYR A 27 18.43 -31.03 -2.64
N LEU A 28 18.55 -30.93 -3.98
CA LEU A 28 17.41 -30.63 -4.87
C LEU A 28 16.33 -31.71 -4.81
N THR A 29 16.72 -32.99 -4.72
CA THR A 29 15.77 -34.12 -4.57
C THR A 29 14.94 -33.99 -3.29
N ARG A 30 15.54 -33.53 -2.17
CA ARG A 30 14.79 -33.28 -0.93
C ARG A 30 13.87 -32.08 -1.06
N ALA A 31 14.31 -31.00 -1.72
CA ALA A 31 13.48 -29.82 -1.93
C ALA A 31 12.25 -30.15 -2.79
N GLU A 32 12.43 -30.96 -3.83
CA GLU A 32 11.33 -31.51 -4.63
C GLU A 32 10.36 -32.36 -3.80
N ALA A 33 10.89 -33.22 -2.91
CA ALA A 33 10.07 -34.05 -2.03
C ALA A 33 9.25 -33.20 -1.04
N ALA A 34 9.84 -32.14 -0.48
CA ALA A 34 9.15 -31.20 0.41
C ALA A 34 8.02 -30.42 -0.28
N LEU A 35 8.10 -30.25 -1.61
CA LEU A 35 7.13 -29.54 -2.44
C LEU A 35 6.18 -30.48 -3.20
N ALA A 36 6.10 -31.77 -2.85
CA ALA A 36 5.34 -32.77 -3.62
C ALA A 36 3.86 -32.39 -3.85
N ASP A 37 3.23 -31.74 -2.87
CA ASP A 37 1.83 -31.31 -2.91
C ASP A 37 1.60 -29.98 -3.66
N ASN A 38 2.67 -29.26 -4.02
CA ASN A 38 2.57 -27.95 -4.68
C ASN A 38 2.61 -28.11 -6.22
N PRO A 39 1.59 -27.64 -6.97
CA PRO A 39 1.58 -27.67 -8.43
C PRO A 39 2.69 -26.83 -9.07
N ASP A 40 3.16 -25.77 -8.39
CA ASP A 40 4.19 -24.86 -8.90
C ASP A 40 5.60 -25.24 -8.43
N LYS A 41 5.80 -26.47 -7.95
CA LYS A 41 7.10 -26.96 -7.44
C LYS A 41 8.27 -26.79 -8.42
N ALA A 42 8.02 -26.91 -9.72
CA ALA A 42 9.06 -26.77 -10.74
C ALA A 42 9.63 -25.34 -10.81
N GLU A 43 8.81 -24.32 -10.55
CA GLU A 43 9.26 -22.93 -10.50
C GLU A 43 10.10 -22.68 -9.25
N VAL A 44 9.63 -23.17 -8.09
CA VAL A 44 10.33 -23.02 -6.81
C VAL A 44 11.70 -23.73 -6.84
N VAL A 45 11.77 -24.93 -7.42
CA VAL A 45 13.04 -25.67 -7.59
C VAL A 45 13.97 -24.92 -8.55
N ARG A 46 13.45 -24.34 -9.63
CA ARG A 46 14.25 -23.51 -10.54
C ARG A 46 14.84 -22.29 -9.84
N ASP A 47 14.09 -21.67 -8.93
CA ASP A 47 14.59 -20.55 -8.14
C ASP A 47 15.68 -20.99 -7.15
N LEU A 48 15.56 -22.18 -6.56
CA LEU A 48 16.64 -22.77 -5.74
C LEU A 48 17.88 -23.08 -6.58
N GLU A 49 17.73 -23.65 -7.77
CA GLU A 49 18.82 -23.89 -8.71
C GLU A 49 19.53 -22.59 -9.11
N GLN A 50 18.77 -21.53 -9.37
CA GLN A 50 19.32 -20.21 -9.70
C GLN A 50 20.14 -19.63 -8.55
N ALA A 51 19.64 -19.70 -7.31
CA ALA A 51 20.37 -19.24 -6.13
C ALA A 51 21.68 -20.05 -5.92
N ILE A 52 21.65 -21.37 -6.14
CA ILE A 52 22.85 -22.21 -6.12
C ILE A 52 23.81 -21.79 -7.24
N ALA A 53 23.32 -21.54 -8.45
CA ALA A 53 24.13 -21.11 -9.60
C ALA A 53 24.82 -19.75 -9.34
N ASP A 54 24.09 -18.80 -8.77
CA ASP A 54 24.61 -17.47 -8.43
C ASP A 54 25.70 -17.55 -7.34
N LYS A 55 25.53 -18.42 -6.33
CA LYS A 55 26.58 -18.71 -5.35
C LYS A 55 27.77 -19.43 -5.97
N CYS A 56 27.55 -20.45 -6.79
CA CYS A 56 28.60 -21.15 -7.53
C CYS A 56 29.46 -20.17 -8.34
N ALA A 57 28.84 -19.22 -9.05
CA ALA A 57 29.52 -18.20 -9.84
C ALA A 57 30.51 -17.36 -9.02
N SER A 58 30.27 -17.14 -7.72
CA SER A 58 31.18 -16.40 -6.85
C SER A 58 32.49 -17.14 -6.51
N TYR A 59 32.51 -18.47 -6.64
CA TYR A 59 33.68 -19.33 -6.40
C TYR A 59 34.47 -19.66 -7.67
N LEU A 60 33.93 -19.31 -8.84
CA LEU A 60 34.58 -19.45 -10.13
C LEU A 60 35.41 -18.20 -10.43
N SER A 61 36.61 -18.41 -10.97
CA SER A 61 37.47 -17.32 -11.45
C SER A 61 38.01 -17.69 -12.83
N PRO A 62 38.61 -16.77 -13.61
CA PRO A 62 39.14 -17.08 -14.94
C PRO A 62 40.13 -18.26 -14.98
N VAL A 63 40.71 -18.59 -13.83
CA VAL A 63 41.70 -19.66 -13.64
C VAL A 63 41.07 -20.93 -13.06
N LYS A 64 39.93 -20.81 -12.37
CA LYS A 64 39.28 -21.90 -11.64
C LYS A 64 37.89 -22.16 -12.19
N THR A 65 37.79 -23.25 -12.95
CA THR A 65 36.58 -23.67 -13.68
C THR A 65 35.79 -24.78 -12.98
N VAL A 66 36.40 -25.47 -12.01
CA VAL A 66 35.80 -26.62 -11.31
C VAL A 66 35.51 -26.26 -9.85
N ILE A 67 34.33 -26.63 -9.36
CA ILE A 67 33.91 -26.42 -7.97
C ILE A 67 34.18 -27.70 -7.18
N ALA A 68 34.89 -27.55 -6.06
CA ALA A 68 35.27 -28.67 -5.21
C ALA A 68 34.18 -29.04 -4.19
N ALA A 69 34.22 -30.27 -3.66
CA ALA A 69 33.28 -30.75 -2.65
C ALA A 69 33.17 -29.83 -1.41
N ALA A 70 34.32 -29.34 -0.92
CA ALA A 70 34.38 -28.47 0.26
C ALA A 70 33.72 -27.09 0.03
N GLU A 71 33.72 -26.61 -1.21
CA GLU A 71 33.12 -25.34 -1.58
C GLU A 71 31.62 -25.48 -1.74
N MET A 72 31.20 -26.59 -2.37
CA MET A 72 29.79 -26.92 -2.48
C MET A 72 29.13 -27.11 -1.12
N ALA A 73 29.83 -27.74 -0.15
CA ALA A 73 29.33 -27.86 1.22
C ALA A 73 29.07 -26.49 1.87
N LYS A 74 29.93 -25.48 1.64
CA LYS A 74 29.71 -24.11 2.13
C LYS A 74 28.54 -23.43 1.42
N ILE A 75 28.40 -23.62 0.11
CA ILE A 75 27.28 -23.08 -0.66
C ILE A 75 25.96 -23.63 -0.11
N LEU A 76 25.87 -24.94 0.13
CA LEU A 76 24.67 -25.58 0.69
C LEU A 76 24.41 -25.15 2.14
N ASP A 77 25.45 -24.95 2.95
CA ASP A 77 25.31 -24.40 4.30
C ASP A 77 24.73 -22.97 4.29
N GLU A 78 25.21 -22.11 3.38
CA GLU A 78 24.65 -20.77 3.20
C GLU A 78 23.24 -20.76 2.60
N MET A 79 22.85 -21.79 1.84
CA MET A 79 21.48 -21.96 1.35
C MET A 79 20.54 -22.37 2.49
N GLY A 80 21.05 -23.00 3.54
CA GLY A 80 20.27 -23.50 4.67
C GLY A 80 19.66 -24.88 4.40
N PRO A 81 19.22 -25.56 5.48
CA PRO A 81 18.68 -26.91 5.39
C PRO A 81 17.34 -26.93 4.66
N VAL A 82 17.03 -28.08 4.08
CA VAL A 82 15.73 -28.37 3.45
C VAL A 82 14.98 -29.36 4.34
N GLU A 83 13.66 -29.21 4.47
CA GLU A 83 12.79 -30.11 5.24
C GLU A 83 13.22 -31.58 5.12
N GLY A 84 13.46 -32.24 6.27
CA GLY A 84 13.98 -33.60 6.36
C GLY A 84 15.44 -33.71 6.83
N GLU A 85 16.24 -32.65 6.77
CA GLU A 85 17.56 -32.60 7.45
C GLU A 85 17.44 -32.31 8.94
N ALA A 86 16.36 -31.66 9.37
CA ALA A 86 16.15 -31.23 10.76
C ALA A 86 15.69 -32.34 11.72
N ALA A 87 15.85 -33.62 11.37
CA ALA A 87 15.53 -34.74 12.26
C ALA A 87 16.72 -35.25 13.09
N ALA A 88 17.92 -34.70 12.90
CA ALA A 88 19.05 -34.92 13.80
C ALA A 88 19.87 -33.62 13.92
N ASP A 89 19.87 -33.03 15.12
CA ASP A 89 20.87 -32.08 15.64
C ASP A 89 20.81 -30.56 15.36
N ASN A 90 19.72 -29.96 14.88
CA ASN A 90 19.63 -28.48 14.91
C ASN A 90 18.25 -27.90 15.27
N ALA A 91 17.72 -28.30 16.43
CA ALA A 91 16.54 -27.66 17.03
C ALA A 91 16.86 -26.44 17.92
N GLN A 92 18.13 -26.01 18.00
CA GLN A 92 18.56 -24.95 18.92
C GLN A 92 19.61 -24.01 18.32
N ALA A 93 19.40 -23.50 17.10
CA ALA A 93 20.28 -22.47 16.52
C ALA A 93 19.55 -21.30 15.84
N SER A 94 18.24 -21.16 16.03
CA SER A 94 17.43 -20.12 15.35
C SER A 94 17.40 -18.75 16.06
N ALA A 95 18.34 -18.43 16.95
CA ALA A 95 18.32 -17.14 17.68
C ALA A 95 19.61 -16.31 17.65
N THR A 96 20.70 -16.78 17.03
CA THR A 96 21.94 -16.00 16.98
C THR A 96 22.68 -16.16 15.65
N SER A 97 22.01 -15.84 14.54
CA SER A 97 22.74 -15.26 13.42
C SER A 97 22.70 -13.76 13.60
N THR A 98 23.74 -13.20 14.21
CA THR A 98 24.15 -11.81 14.02
C THR A 98 24.60 -11.67 12.57
N GLY A 99 23.66 -11.83 11.63
CA GLY A 99 23.86 -11.65 10.21
C GLY A 99 24.04 -10.16 9.99
N GLY A 100 25.24 -9.75 9.61
CA GLY A 100 25.49 -8.39 9.16
C GLY A 100 24.42 -8.01 8.15
N ALA A 101 23.60 -7.03 8.51
CA ALA A 101 22.48 -6.58 7.69
C ALA A 101 23.01 -6.27 6.29
N ARG A 102 22.69 -7.13 5.32
CA ARG A 102 22.99 -6.83 3.92
C ARG A 102 22.30 -5.50 3.58
N PRO A 103 22.92 -4.64 2.75
CA PRO A 103 22.32 -3.38 2.37
C PRO A 103 20.95 -3.65 1.73
N ARG A 104 19.88 -3.19 2.38
CA ARG A 104 18.51 -3.31 1.89
C ARG A 104 18.44 -2.64 0.52
N ARG A 105 17.79 -3.29 -0.44
CA ARG A 105 17.56 -2.75 -1.78
C ARG A 105 16.07 -2.59 -2.02
N LEU A 106 15.69 -1.48 -2.65
CA LEU A 106 14.29 -1.21 -2.93
C LEU A 106 13.84 -2.04 -4.14
N TYR A 107 12.98 -3.02 -3.89
CA TYR A 107 12.33 -3.82 -4.92
C TYR A 107 10.81 -3.69 -4.81
N ARG A 108 10.13 -3.80 -5.95
CA ARG A 108 8.67 -3.88 -6.01
C ARG A 108 8.25 -5.32 -5.73
N ILE A 109 7.47 -5.54 -4.66
CA ILE A 109 7.03 -6.86 -4.22
C ILE A 109 5.60 -7.11 -4.72
N ARG A 110 5.39 -8.21 -5.46
CA ARG A 110 4.07 -8.60 -5.99
C ARG A 110 3.22 -9.41 -5.01
N ASP A 111 3.85 -10.04 -4.03
CA ASP A 111 3.14 -10.77 -2.98
C ASP A 111 2.28 -9.83 -2.13
N GLY A 112 1.01 -10.17 -1.96
CA GLY A 112 0.05 -9.34 -1.22
C GLY A 112 -0.20 -7.96 -1.86
N ALA A 113 0.26 -7.72 -3.09
CA ALA A 113 0.09 -6.45 -3.79
C ALA A 113 -1.35 -6.28 -4.28
N GLN A 114 -2.01 -5.20 -3.86
CA GLN A 114 -3.35 -4.85 -4.37
C GLN A 114 -3.28 -4.08 -5.70
N ILE A 115 -2.29 -3.21 -5.85
CA ILE A 115 -2.07 -2.40 -7.06
C ILE A 115 -0.55 -2.33 -7.26
N ALA A 116 0.00 -2.92 -8.34
CA ALA A 116 1.41 -2.85 -8.76
C ALA A 116 2.54 -3.24 -7.77
N GLY A 117 2.33 -3.35 -6.46
CA GLY A 117 3.34 -3.81 -5.49
C GLY A 117 4.32 -2.75 -4.98
N VAL A 118 4.10 -1.47 -5.29
CA VAL A 118 5.00 -0.38 -4.92
C VAL A 118 4.94 -0.09 -3.41
N CYS A 119 3.74 -0.04 -2.82
CA CYS A 119 3.59 0.15 -1.37
C CYS A 119 4.16 -1.02 -0.55
N ALA A 120 4.08 -2.25 -1.09
CA ALA A 120 4.63 -3.43 -0.43
C ALA A 120 6.17 -3.38 -0.42
N GLY A 121 6.78 -3.00 -1.55
CA GLY A 121 8.22 -2.78 -1.66
C GLY A 121 8.75 -1.67 -0.74
N LEU A 122 8.05 -0.54 -0.68
CA LEU A 122 8.36 0.54 0.26
C LEU A 122 8.24 0.11 1.72
N GLY A 123 7.19 -0.64 2.07
CA GLY A 123 7.00 -1.16 3.42
C GLY A 123 8.14 -2.08 3.86
N ALA A 124 8.56 -3.01 3.00
CA ALA A 124 9.68 -3.91 3.26
C ALA A 124 11.02 -3.15 3.43
N TYR A 125 11.26 -2.13 2.60
CA TYR A 125 12.49 -1.33 2.68
C TYR A 125 12.57 -0.51 3.97
N PHE A 126 11.48 0.20 4.31
CA PHE A 126 11.39 1.08 5.47
C PHE A 126 11.02 0.37 6.78
N ASP A 127 10.72 -0.92 6.76
CA ASP A 127 10.24 -1.70 7.91
C ASP A 127 8.93 -1.15 8.50
N ILE A 128 8.05 -0.65 7.63
CA ILE A 128 6.75 -0.09 7.97
C ILE A 128 5.66 -1.01 7.41
N ASP A 129 4.63 -1.28 8.22
CA ASP A 129 3.47 -2.06 7.77
C ASP A 129 2.85 -1.45 6.49
N VAL A 130 2.65 -2.30 5.50
CA VAL A 130 2.15 -1.96 4.15
C VAL A 130 0.83 -1.20 4.21
N ASN A 131 -0.02 -1.47 5.19
CA ASN A 131 -1.30 -0.78 5.36
C ASN A 131 -1.11 0.71 5.71
N TRP A 132 -0.13 1.05 6.55
CA TRP A 132 0.22 2.44 6.83
C TRP A 132 0.77 3.14 5.60
N MET A 133 1.58 2.46 4.80
CA MET A 133 2.12 3.02 3.56
C MET A 133 1.03 3.30 2.52
N ARG A 134 -0.01 2.45 2.47
CA ARG A 134 -1.21 2.68 1.63
C ARG A 134 -2.00 3.90 2.09
N VAL A 135 -2.25 4.04 3.39
CA VAL A 135 -2.97 5.19 3.96
C VAL A 135 -2.19 6.49 3.71
N LEU A 136 -0.87 6.48 3.85
CA LEU A 136 -0.02 7.62 3.54
C LEU A 136 -0.16 8.05 2.07
N PHE A 137 -0.07 7.10 1.13
CA PHE A 137 -0.26 7.38 -0.30
C PHE A 137 -1.66 7.89 -0.62
N LEU A 138 -2.69 7.34 0.04
CA LEU A 138 -4.08 7.78 -0.13
C LEU A 138 -4.24 9.23 0.35
N ILE A 139 -3.74 9.55 1.54
CA ILE A 139 -3.75 10.91 2.09
C ILE A 139 -3.01 11.86 1.14
N ALA A 140 -1.80 11.51 0.70
CA ALA A 140 -1.02 12.32 -0.23
C ALA A 140 -1.75 12.54 -1.57
N THR A 141 -2.43 11.51 -2.08
CA THR A 141 -3.24 11.58 -3.30
C THR A 141 -4.42 12.53 -3.15
N VAL A 142 -5.12 12.47 -2.01
CA VAL A 142 -6.26 13.33 -1.71
C VAL A 142 -5.83 14.79 -1.53
N LEU A 143 -4.72 15.03 -0.80
CA LEU A 143 -4.16 16.37 -0.63
C LEU A 143 -3.72 16.98 -1.97
N THR A 144 -3.12 16.17 -2.84
CA THR A 144 -2.55 16.64 -4.12
C THR A 144 -3.54 16.54 -5.30
N SER A 145 -4.83 16.31 -5.01
CA SER A 145 -5.89 16.19 -6.04
C SER A 145 -5.56 15.20 -7.17
N GLY A 146 -4.89 14.09 -6.85
CA GLY A 146 -4.56 13.04 -7.81
C GLY A 146 -3.15 13.06 -8.41
N PHE A 147 -2.34 14.11 -8.20
CA PHE A 147 -0.96 14.14 -8.75
C PHE A 147 -0.09 12.98 -8.23
N PHE A 148 -0.28 12.59 -6.97
CA PHE A 148 0.44 11.47 -6.36
C PHE A 148 0.13 10.12 -7.03
N ILE A 149 -0.97 10.01 -7.78
CA ILE A 149 -1.26 8.85 -8.64
C ILE A 149 -0.25 8.79 -9.80
N LEU A 150 0.13 9.93 -10.38
CA LEU A 150 1.15 9.97 -11.43
C LEU A 150 2.53 9.59 -10.86
N VAL A 151 2.85 10.04 -9.65
CA VAL A 151 4.08 9.62 -8.94
C VAL A 151 4.07 8.10 -8.73
N TYR A 152 2.93 7.54 -8.29
CA TYR A 152 2.77 6.09 -8.13
C TYR A 152 3.00 5.33 -9.44
N ILE A 153 2.44 5.83 -10.54
CA ILE A 153 2.62 5.23 -11.88
C ILE A 153 4.08 5.36 -12.34
N ALA A 154 4.72 6.51 -12.16
CA ALA A 154 6.14 6.69 -12.50
C ALA A 154 7.03 5.71 -11.72
N MET A 155 6.76 5.58 -10.41
CA MET A 155 7.47 4.66 -9.52
C MET A 155 7.24 3.19 -9.87
N MET A 156 6.08 2.85 -10.45
CA MET A 156 5.82 1.52 -11.01
C MET A 156 6.78 1.15 -12.15
N PHE A 157 7.22 2.13 -12.96
CA PHE A 157 8.16 1.91 -14.06
C PHE A 157 9.62 2.00 -13.63
N ILE A 158 9.96 2.86 -12.67
CA ILE A 158 11.34 3.07 -12.21
C ILE A 158 11.82 1.91 -11.32
N ILE A 159 10.96 1.36 -10.46
CA ILE A 159 11.36 0.33 -9.49
C ILE A 159 11.28 -1.07 -10.11
N PRO A 160 12.38 -1.83 -10.15
CA PRO A 160 12.37 -3.21 -10.64
C PRO A 160 11.57 -4.12 -9.70
N SER A 161 10.90 -5.12 -10.26
CA SER A 161 10.18 -6.12 -9.45
C SER A 161 11.11 -7.21 -8.98
N ALA A 162 11.01 -7.61 -7.70
CA ALA A 162 11.66 -8.82 -7.21
C ALA A 162 11.04 -10.02 -7.93
N ASN A 163 11.86 -10.71 -8.73
CA ASN A 163 11.46 -11.92 -9.46
C ASN A 163 12.06 -13.17 -8.82
N THR A 164 13.15 -13.04 -8.05
CA THR A 164 13.81 -14.16 -7.38
C THR A 164 13.62 -14.09 -5.87
N SER A 165 13.72 -15.24 -5.22
CA SER A 165 13.70 -15.40 -3.77
C SER A 165 14.87 -14.66 -3.10
N GLU A 166 16.02 -14.55 -3.76
CA GLU A 166 17.15 -13.74 -3.30
C GLU A 166 16.85 -12.24 -3.30
N GLU A 167 16.24 -11.72 -4.38
CA GLU A 167 15.85 -10.31 -4.47
C GLU A 167 14.79 -9.95 -3.43
N TRP A 168 13.87 -10.88 -3.14
CA TRP A 168 12.88 -10.72 -2.07
C TRP A 168 13.53 -10.68 -0.69
N ALA A 169 14.48 -11.57 -0.42
CA ALA A 169 15.23 -11.59 0.84
C ALA A 169 16.07 -10.31 1.01
N ALA A 170 16.67 -9.80 -0.08
CA ALA A 170 17.39 -8.54 -0.12
C ALA A 170 16.49 -7.31 0.11
N ALA A 171 15.21 -7.38 -0.27
CA ALA A 171 14.23 -6.33 0.02
C ALA A 171 13.88 -6.24 1.51
N HIS A 172 13.84 -7.38 2.20
CA HIS A 172 13.53 -7.46 3.65
C HIS A 172 14.78 -7.39 4.54
N GLY A 173 15.98 -7.51 3.96
CA GLY A 173 17.24 -7.51 4.72
C GLY A 173 17.50 -8.80 5.49
N VAL A 174 16.82 -9.90 5.14
CA VAL A 174 16.97 -11.23 5.74
C VAL A 174 17.93 -12.06 4.87
N PRO A 175 18.81 -12.92 5.43
CA PRO A 175 19.60 -13.83 4.61
C PRO A 175 18.70 -14.79 3.83
N PHE A 176 19.11 -15.12 2.61
CA PHE A 176 18.43 -16.15 1.82
C PHE A 176 18.47 -17.48 2.57
N ASN A 177 17.32 -18.16 2.68
CA ASN A 177 17.19 -19.48 3.31
C ASN A 177 16.21 -20.33 2.50
N ALA A 178 16.63 -21.51 2.06
CA ALA A 178 15.84 -22.43 1.27
C ALA A 178 14.59 -22.91 2.01
N GLN A 179 14.66 -23.09 3.32
CA GLN A 179 13.50 -23.46 4.13
C GLN A 179 12.40 -22.38 4.04
N GLU A 180 12.78 -21.10 4.12
CA GLU A 180 11.82 -20.00 4.00
C GLU A 180 11.23 -19.90 2.58
N VAL A 181 12.00 -20.23 1.55
CA VAL A 181 11.51 -20.31 0.16
C VAL A 181 10.46 -21.42 0.02
N ILE A 182 10.72 -22.60 0.58
CA ILE A 182 9.79 -23.74 0.58
C ILE A 182 8.54 -23.41 1.40
N ASP A 183 8.71 -22.88 2.62
CA ASP A 183 7.60 -22.53 3.50
C ASP A 183 6.73 -21.43 2.90
N ARG A 184 7.33 -20.42 2.27
CA ARG A 184 6.61 -19.38 1.52
C ARG A 184 5.81 -19.97 0.37
N ALA A 185 6.41 -20.85 -0.44
CA ALA A 185 5.71 -21.51 -1.53
C ALA A 185 4.51 -22.34 -1.03
N LYS A 186 4.65 -23.04 0.11
CA LYS A 186 3.54 -23.76 0.74
C LYS A 186 2.45 -22.81 1.23
N ARG A 187 2.80 -21.69 1.88
CA ARG A 187 1.84 -20.68 2.34
C ARG A 187 1.06 -20.05 1.19
N GLU A 188 1.74 -19.72 0.09
CA GLU A 188 1.10 -19.20 -1.12
C GLU A 188 0.12 -20.21 -1.70
N TYR A 189 0.55 -21.46 -1.87
CA TYR A 189 -0.34 -22.54 -2.34
C TYR A 189 -1.57 -22.70 -1.44
N GLN A 190 -1.40 -22.73 -0.12
CA GLN A 190 -2.52 -22.81 0.84
C GLN A 190 -3.45 -21.60 0.74
N HIS A 191 -2.89 -20.40 0.59
CA HIS A 191 -3.68 -19.18 0.41
C HIS A 191 -4.46 -19.22 -0.90
N PHE A 192 -3.87 -19.69 -2.00
CA PHE A 192 -4.56 -19.89 -3.27
C PHE A 192 -5.61 -21.00 -3.22
N ALA A 193 -5.36 -22.08 -2.47
CA ALA A 193 -6.34 -23.14 -2.26
C ALA A 193 -7.56 -22.65 -1.45
N ALA A 194 -7.34 -21.79 -0.44
CA ALA A 194 -8.39 -21.24 0.40
C ALA A 194 -9.16 -20.06 -0.25
N ASN A 195 -8.43 -19.10 -0.83
CA ASN A 195 -8.96 -17.84 -1.35
C ASN A 195 -8.97 -17.77 -2.88
N GLY A 196 -8.77 -18.92 -3.54
CA GLY A 196 -8.69 -19.01 -4.98
C GLY A 196 -9.97 -18.54 -5.68
N PRO A 197 -9.87 -18.23 -6.98
CA PRO A 197 -11.02 -17.74 -7.73
C PRO A 197 -12.17 -18.75 -7.75
N PRO A 198 -13.44 -18.30 -7.87
CA PRO A 198 -14.59 -19.18 -7.71
C PRO A 198 -14.64 -20.38 -8.65
N TRP A 199 -13.91 -20.39 -9.77
CA TRP A 199 -13.87 -21.52 -10.70
C TRP A 199 -13.03 -22.70 -10.20
N THR A 200 -12.11 -22.50 -9.25
CA THR A 200 -11.29 -23.57 -8.65
C THR A 200 -12.05 -24.34 -7.57
N TRP A 201 -13.08 -23.74 -6.98
CA TRP A 201 -13.85 -24.34 -5.88
C TRP A 201 -14.67 -25.56 -6.29
N PRO A 202 -14.96 -26.50 -5.36
CA PRO A 202 -15.90 -27.59 -5.57
C PRO A 202 -17.27 -27.12 -6.10
N ARG A 203 -17.92 -27.96 -6.93
CA ARG A 203 -19.18 -27.61 -7.63
C ARG A 203 -20.29 -27.10 -6.70
N TRP A 204 -20.36 -27.59 -5.45
CA TRP A 204 -21.38 -27.20 -4.49
C TRP A 204 -21.15 -25.79 -3.91
N GLN A 205 -19.90 -25.42 -3.59
CA GLN A 205 -19.53 -24.10 -3.06
C GLN A 205 -19.79 -23.02 -4.11
N ARG A 206 -19.47 -23.32 -5.39
CA ARG A 206 -19.82 -22.46 -6.53
C ARG A 206 -21.33 -22.20 -6.64
N ARG A 207 -22.17 -23.20 -6.35
CA ARG A 207 -23.64 -23.05 -6.40
C ARG A 207 -24.14 -22.15 -5.28
N GLN A 208 -23.62 -22.27 -4.07
CA GLN A 208 -23.95 -21.41 -2.93
C GLN A 208 -23.53 -19.96 -3.21
N TRP A 209 -22.27 -19.75 -3.61
CA TRP A 209 -21.77 -18.43 -4.00
C TRP A 209 -22.59 -17.79 -5.12
N LYS A 210 -22.96 -18.54 -6.17
CA LYS A 210 -23.85 -18.03 -7.25
C LYS A 210 -25.25 -17.68 -6.74
N ARG A 211 -25.76 -18.31 -5.69
CA ARG A 211 -27.08 -17.99 -5.08
C ARG A 211 -26.98 -16.69 -4.28
N GLU A 212 -25.95 -16.56 -3.45
CA GLU A 212 -25.66 -15.36 -2.67
C GLU A 212 -25.39 -14.16 -3.57
N MET A 213 -24.53 -14.31 -4.58
CA MET A 213 -24.25 -13.25 -5.54
C MET A 213 -25.50 -12.84 -6.30
N ARG A 214 -26.38 -13.77 -6.70
CA ARG A 214 -27.68 -13.43 -7.30
C ARG A 214 -28.63 -12.72 -6.33
N ALA A 215 -28.60 -13.07 -5.04
CA ALA A 215 -29.39 -12.36 -4.02
C ALA A 215 -28.86 -10.92 -3.83
N ARG A 216 -27.54 -10.77 -3.73
CA ARG A 216 -26.85 -9.47 -3.60
C ARG A 216 -26.98 -8.61 -4.86
N TRP A 217 -26.94 -9.21 -6.05
CA TRP A 217 -27.24 -8.51 -7.30
C TRP A 217 -28.70 -8.06 -7.35
N ARG A 218 -29.64 -8.86 -6.84
CA ARG A 218 -31.04 -8.45 -6.73
C ARG A 218 -31.23 -7.27 -5.77
N SER A 219 -30.50 -7.21 -4.65
CA SER A 219 -30.58 -6.05 -3.74
C SER A 219 -30.05 -4.77 -4.40
N TYR A 220 -28.97 -4.84 -5.19
CA TYR A 220 -28.48 -3.67 -5.92
C TYR A 220 -29.36 -3.30 -7.13
N ARG A 221 -29.94 -4.28 -7.82
CA ARG A 221 -30.74 -4.06 -9.03
C ARG A 221 -32.11 -3.43 -8.77
N TRP A 222 -32.66 -3.56 -7.56
CA TRP A 222 -33.98 -3.00 -7.21
C TRP A 222 -33.92 -1.81 -6.22
N GLY A 223 -32.75 -1.44 -5.71
CA GLY A 223 -32.59 -0.39 -4.69
C GLY A 223 -32.24 1.02 -5.20
N GLY A 224 -32.05 1.22 -6.52
CA GLY A 224 -31.43 2.45 -7.05
C GLY A 224 -32.14 3.15 -8.21
N TRP A 225 -33.28 2.65 -8.71
CA TRP A 225 -33.98 3.25 -9.85
C TRP A 225 -35.48 3.37 -9.57
N GLN A 226 -35.84 4.38 -8.77
CA GLN A 226 -37.14 5.04 -8.96
C GLN A 226 -36.89 6.17 -9.96
N PRO A 227 -37.37 6.07 -11.20
CA PRO A 227 -37.30 7.20 -12.11
C PRO A 227 -38.26 8.26 -11.59
N SER A 228 -37.74 9.35 -11.05
CA SER A 228 -38.48 10.58 -10.81
C SER A 228 -38.79 11.24 -12.16
N TYR A 229 -39.69 10.65 -12.95
CA TYR A 229 -40.28 11.31 -14.12
C TYR A 229 -41.34 12.33 -13.67
N ALA A 230 -40.95 13.33 -12.88
CA ALA A 230 -41.86 14.42 -12.52
C ALA A 230 -41.12 15.77 -12.48
N SER A 231 -40.48 16.09 -13.61
CA SER A 231 -40.31 17.44 -14.19
C SER A 231 -39.12 17.39 -15.15
N ALA A 232 -39.39 17.32 -16.45
CA ALA A 232 -38.37 17.64 -17.44
C ALA A 232 -37.99 19.11 -17.23
N ALA A 233 -36.80 19.34 -16.67
CA ALA A 233 -36.24 20.68 -16.61
C ALA A 233 -36.14 21.21 -18.06
N PRO A 234 -36.52 22.48 -18.32
CA PRO A 234 -36.45 23.04 -19.67
C PRO A 234 -35.02 22.95 -20.19
N ALA A 235 -34.87 22.64 -21.49
CA ALA A 235 -33.57 22.57 -22.14
C ALA A 235 -32.82 23.89 -21.92
N PRO A 236 -31.56 23.86 -21.44
CA PRO A 236 -30.80 25.07 -21.22
C PRO A 236 -30.65 25.81 -22.56
N GLY A 237 -30.99 27.10 -22.57
CA GLY A 237 -30.83 27.97 -23.74
C GLY A 237 -29.36 28.06 -24.17
N PRO A 238 -29.09 28.46 -25.43
CA PRO A 238 -27.74 28.54 -25.96
C PRO A 238 -26.91 29.53 -25.13
N VAL A 239 -25.90 29.02 -24.42
CA VAL A 239 -24.90 29.84 -23.73
C VAL A 239 -24.13 30.64 -24.78
N SER A 240 -24.03 31.96 -24.60
CA SER A 240 -23.31 32.81 -25.55
C SER A 240 -21.84 32.40 -25.63
N TYR A 241 -21.29 32.33 -26.84
CA TYR A 241 -19.89 31.94 -27.08
C TYR A 241 -18.90 32.78 -26.27
N SER A 242 -19.22 34.07 -26.08
CA SER A 242 -18.48 35.01 -25.23
C SER A 242 -18.43 34.57 -23.76
N PHE A 243 -19.52 34.02 -23.23
CA PHE A 243 -19.59 33.49 -21.85
C PHE A 243 -18.81 32.16 -21.72
N GLY A 244 -18.80 31.33 -22.77
CA GLY A 244 -18.01 30.09 -22.80
C GLY A 244 -16.49 30.32 -22.78
N LEU A 245 -15.98 31.32 -23.52
CA LEU A 245 -14.56 31.68 -23.48
C LEU A 245 -14.14 32.27 -22.12
N LEU A 246 -14.99 33.10 -21.53
CA LEU A 246 -14.71 33.78 -20.25
C LEU A 246 -14.73 32.79 -19.07
N THR A 247 -15.67 31.85 -19.05
CA THR A 247 -15.75 30.77 -18.04
C THR A 247 -14.57 29.80 -18.16
N GLY A 248 -14.14 29.46 -19.38
CA GLY A 248 -12.94 28.65 -19.62
C GLY A 248 -11.66 29.33 -19.10
N LEU A 249 -11.44 30.60 -19.42
CA LEU A 249 -10.26 31.36 -18.99
C LEU A 249 -10.24 31.55 -17.46
N LEU A 250 -11.38 31.88 -16.85
CA LEU A 250 -11.48 32.05 -15.39
C LEU A 250 -11.28 30.73 -14.64
N GLY A 251 -11.76 29.60 -15.19
CA GLY A 251 -11.49 28.26 -14.66
C GLY A 251 -10.00 27.91 -14.65
N VAL A 252 -9.26 28.30 -15.69
CA VAL A 252 -7.80 28.14 -15.78
C VAL A 252 -7.09 29.03 -14.76
N VAL A 253 -7.49 30.30 -14.63
CA VAL A 253 -6.92 31.23 -13.63
C VAL A 253 -7.11 30.68 -12.21
N LEU A 254 -8.31 30.21 -11.85
CA LEU A 254 -8.56 29.62 -10.53
C LEU A 254 -7.74 28.33 -10.28
N ALA A 255 -7.47 27.55 -11.32
CA ALA A 255 -6.60 26.38 -11.21
C ALA A 255 -5.14 26.79 -10.91
N PHE A 256 -4.62 27.82 -11.58
CA PHE A 256 -3.28 28.37 -11.30
C PHE A 256 -3.17 28.98 -9.90
N VAL A 257 -4.17 29.76 -9.47
CA VAL A 257 -4.21 30.34 -8.12
C VAL A 257 -4.17 29.25 -7.05
N ARG A 258 -4.94 28.16 -7.24
CA ARG A 258 -4.93 27.01 -6.32
C ARG A 258 -3.60 26.26 -6.35
N ALA A 259 -3.00 26.05 -7.52
CA ALA A 259 -1.71 25.39 -7.65
C ALA A 259 -0.60 26.18 -6.94
N LEU A 260 -0.62 27.51 -7.07
CA LEU A 260 0.29 28.40 -6.35
C LEU A 260 0.12 28.30 -4.83
N LEU A 261 -1.13 28.29 -4.33
CA LEU A 261 -1.42 28.10 -2.90
C LEU A 261 -0.91 26.75 -2.38
N PHE A 262 -0.95 25.69 -3.19
CA PHE A 262 -0.41 24.40 -2.82
C PHE A 262 1.13 24.39 -2.74
N ILE A 263 1.80 25.03 -3.70
CA ILE A 263 3.26 25.18 -3.68
C ILE A 263 3.69 25.98 -2.43
N ILE A 264 2.97 27.06 -2.13
CA ILE A 264 3.19 27.86 -0.92
C ILE A 264 2.98 27.01 0.34
N PHE A 265 1.92 26.20 0.40
CA PHE A 265 1.66 25.28 1.51
C PHE A 265 2.80 24.27 1.71
N ILE A 266 3.30 23.64 0.64
CA ILE A 266 4.44 22.70 0.73
C ILE A 266 5.69 23.43 1.24
N ALA A 267 5.99 24.62 0.71
CA ALA A 267 7.15 25.39 1.14
C ALA A 267 7.09 25.72 2.64
N PHE A 268 5.91 26.11 3.14
CA PHE A 268 5.69 26.35 4.57
C PHE A 268 5.75 25.08 5.41
N LEU A 269 5.21 23.96 4.91
CA LEU A 269 5.28 22.68 5.62
C LEU A 269 6.74 22.20 5.72
N PHE A 270 7.51 22.30 4.64
CA PHE A 270 8.92 21.96 4.61
C PHE A 270 9.74 22.87 5.53
N ALA A 271 9.49 24.18 5.52
CA ALA A 271 10.11 25.13 6.44
C ALA A 271 9.76 24.82 7.91
N LEU A 272 8.51 24.46 8.20
CA LEU A 272 8.09 24.13 9.56
C LEU A 272 8.78 22.84 10.07
N VAL A 273 8.93 21.83 9.21
CA VAL A 273 9.58 20.56 9.56
C VAL A 273 11.10 20.70 9.69
N THR A 274 11.73 21.53 8.87
CA THR A 274 13.20 21.68 8.85
C THR A 274 13.72 22.73 9.84
N THR A 275 13.06 23.88 9.93
CA THR A 275 13.48 25.02 10.75
C THR A 275 12.67 25.19 12.04
N GLY A 276 11.52 24.52 12.18
CA GLY A 276 10.64 24.73 13.34
C GLY A 276 10.00 26.12 13.36
N SER A 277 10.04 26.86 12.25
CA SER A 277 9.50 28.21 12.13
C SER A 277 8.86 28.40 10.75
N LEU A 278 7.87 29.30 10.68
CA LEU A 278 7.24 29.72 9.43
C LEU A 278 7.90 31.05 9.01
N GLY A 279 9.15 30.99 8.55
CA GLY A 279 9.93 32.16 8.17
C GLY A 279 10.25 33.05 9.39
N TYR A 280 9.65 34.25 9.45
CA TYR A 280 9.86 35.22 10.53
C TYR A 280 8.99 34.96 11.78
N TRP A 281 8.06 34.02 11.69
CA TRP A 281 7.18 33.65 12.80
C TRP A 281 7.74 32.43 13.52
N ALA A 282 8.34 32.65 14.70
CA ALA A 282 8.75 31.58 15.59
C ALA A 282 7.50 31.00 16.28
N LEU A 283 7.43 29.66 16.34
CA LEU A 283 6.33 28.99 17.03
C LEU A 283 6.29 29.43 18.50
N PRO A 284 5.11 29.79 19.04
CA PRO A 284 4.96 30.06 20.45
C PRO A 284 5.51 28.89 21.29
N PRO A 285 6.23 29.14 22.39
CA PRO A 285 6.98 28.11 23.11
C PRO A 285 6.13 26.97 23.71
N HIS A 286 4.80 27.13 23.75
CA HIS A 286 3.84 26.13 24.23
C HIS A 286 3.17 25.33 23.09
N MET A 287 3.42 25.66 21.82
CA MET A 287 2.74 25.04 20.69
C MET A 287 3.62 23.95 20.08
N ALA A 288 3.17 22.69 20.15
CA ALA A 288 3.93 21.57 19.63
C ALA A 288 3.96 21.59 18.09
N LEU A 289 5.07 21.15 17.48
CA LEU A 289 5.29 21.16 16.03
C LEU A 289 4.14 20.49 15.25
N TRP A 290 3.58 19.40 15.79
CA TRP A 290 2.44 18.72 15.17
C TRP A 290 1.17 19.58 15.14
N GLN A 291 0.92 20.43 16.16
CA GLN A 291 -0.23 21.34 16.20
C GLN A 291 -0.11 22.41 15.12
N ALA A 292 1.11 22.89 14.88
CA ALA A 292 1.39 23.84 13.82
C ALA A 292 1.20 23.22 12.42
N ILE A 293 1.59 21.95 12.23
CA ILE A 293 1.31 21.20 10.99
C ILE A 293 -0.21 21.08 10.78
N VAL A 294 -0.96 20.68 11.81
CA VAL A 294 -2.42 20.52 11.72
C VAL A 294 -3.11 21.85 11.44
N GLY A 295 -2.68 22.93 12.09
CA GLY A 295 -3.18 24.28 11.82
C GLY A 295 -2.92 24.73 10.39
N LEU A 296 -1.71 24.50 9.87
CA LEU A 296 -1.34 24.80 8.48
C LEU A 296 -2.23 24.03 7.48
N ILE A 297 -2.48 22.75 7.75
CA ILE A 297 -3.36 21.90 6.94
C ILE A 297 -4.79 22.44 6.96
N LEU A 298 -5.32 22.80 8.14
CA LEU A 298 -6.66 23.35 8.28
C LEU A 298 -6.82 24.67 7.51
N ILE A 299 -5.84 25.56 7.58
CA ILE A 299 -5.82 26.83 6.83
C ILE A 299 -5.83 26.57 5.33
N TYR A 300 -4.98 25.64 4.85
CA TYR A 300 -4.97 25.26 3.44
C TYR A 300 -6.31 24.67 2.99
N VAL A 301 -6.91 23.78 3.79
CA VAL A 301 -8.22 23.19 3.50
C VAL A 301 -9.31 24.26 3.45
N LEU A 302 -9.35 25.17 4.43
CA LEU A 302 -10.33 26.26 4.53
C LEU A 302 -10.29 27.18 3.29
N ILE A 303 -9.10 27.50 2.78
CA ILE A 303 -8.91 28.35 1.60
C ILE A 303 -9.15 27.57 0.31
N SER A 304 -8.79 26.29 0.27
CA SER A 304 -8.88 25.48 -0.95
C SER A 304 -10.31 25.00 -1.25
N ILE A 305 -11.16 24.80 -0.24
CA ILE A 305 -12.57 24.41 -0.42
C ILE A 305 -13.36 25.40 -1.30
N PRO A 306 -13.43 26.71 -0.99
CA PRO A 306 -14.21 27.66 -1.79
C PRO A 306 -13.64 27.82 -3.20
N LEU A 307 -12.32 27.80 -3.37
CA LEU A 307 -11.70 27.86 -4.70
C LEU A 307 -12.01 26.63 -5.55
N ARG A 308 -12.12 25.45 -4.93
CA ARG A 308 -12.60 24.23 -5.61
C ARG A 308 -14.03 24.44 -6.06
N ALA A 309 -14.91 24.81 -5.13
CA ALA A 309 -16.34 25.00 -5.38
C ALA A 309 -16.60 26.04 -6.49
N MET A 310 -15.88 27.17 -6.48
CA MET A 310 -15.98 28.20 -7.53
C MET A 310 -15.56 27.68 -8.90
N ARG A 311 -14.44 26.95 -9.00
CA ARG A 311 -14.00 26.35 -10.27
C ARG A 311 -15.04 25.37 -10.81
N TRP A 312 -15.62 24.53 -9.97
CA TRP A 312 -16.69 23.62 -10.39
C TRP A 312 -17.95 24.36 -10.80
N ALA A 313 -18.35 25.42 -10.08
CA ALA A 313 -19.49 26.25 -10.45
C ALA A 313 -19.32 26.91 -11.83
N LEU A 314 -18.07 27.26 -12.21
CA LEU A 314 -17.73 27.82 -13.52
C LEU A 314 -17.83 26.82 -14.68
N TYR A 315 -17.51 25.54 -14.43
CA TYR A 315 -17.70 24.47 -15.44
C TYR A 315 -19.14 23.89 -15.44
N SER A 316 -19.96 24.25 -14.45
CA SER A 316 -21.33 23.72 -14.29
C SER A 316 -22.34 24.50 -15.12
N GLY A 317 -22.27 24.37 -16.44
CA GLY A 317 -23.39 24.68 -17.33
C GLY A 317 -24.50 23.62 -17.34
N HIS A 318 -24.44 22.59 -16.49
CA HIS A 318 -25.37 21.45 -16.49
C HIS A 318 -25.74 20.99 -15.07
N PRO A 319 -27.00 20.58 -14.81
CA PRO A 319 -27.42 20.07 -13.51
C PRO A 319 -26.98 18.61 -13.35
N TYR A 320 -25.77 18.38 -12.82
CA TYR A 320 -25.37 17.07 -12.31
C TYR A 320 -25.02 17.16 -10.83
N TYR A 321 -26.00 16.83 -10.00
CA TYR A 321 -25.92 16.80 -8.53
C TYR A 321 -25.12 15.62 -7.94
N GLY A 322 -24.47 14.79 -8.76
CA GLY A 322 -23.79 13.56 -8.29
C GLY A 322 -22.45 13.79 -7.58
N TYR A 323 -21.72 14.88 -7.87
CA TYR A 323 -20.34 15.07 -7.38
C TYR A 323 -20.25 15.75 -6.01
N ARG A 324 -21.35 16.35 -5.51
CA ARG A 324 -21.38 16.99 -4.17
C ARG A 324 -21.37 15.99 -3.01
N GLY A 325 -21.89 14.78 -3.20
CA GLY A 325 -21.91 13.73 -2.16
C GLY A 325 -20.53 13.12 -1.90
N ALA A 326 -19.77 12.86 -2.95
CA ALA A 326 -18.40 12.33 -2.82
C ALA A 326 -17.45 13.33 -2.14
N GLU A 327 -17.63 14.64 -2.39
CA GLU A 327 -16.84 15.73 -1.79
C GLU A 327 -17.17 15.97 -0.29
N ALA A 328 -18.43 15.80 0.11
CA ALA A 328 -18.81 15.87 1.52
C ALA A 328 -18.28 14.65 2.31
N LEU A 329 -18.23 13.48 1.67
CA LEU A 329 -17.70 12.26 2.29
C LEU A 329 -16.18 12.32 2.44
N THR A 330 -15.45 12.90 1.49
CA THR A 330 -13.99 13.05 1.61
C THR A 330 -13.60 14.09 2.66
N THR A 331 -14.33 15.20 2.77
CA THR A 331 -14.11 16.18 3.85
C THR A 331 -14.46 15.61 5.22
N LEU A 332 -15.56 14.86 5.35
CA LEU A 332 -15.89 14.12 6.57
C LEU A 332 -14.83 13.09 6.93
N ALA A 333 -14.31 12.34 5.96
CA ALA A 333 -13.25 11.36 6.19
C ALA A 333 -11.96 12.02 6.71
N VAL A 334 -11.55 13.16 6.14
CA VAL A 334 -10.37 13.91 6.61
C VAL A 334 -10.59 14.46 8.01
N ILE A 335 -11.78 15.00 8.32
CA ILE A 335 -12.12 15.49 9.66
C ILE A 335 -12.07 14.34 10.68
N VAL A 336 -12.61 13.16 10.33
CA VAL A 336 -12.58 11.97 11.19
C VAL A 336 -11.15 11.48 11.44
N VAL A 337 -10.31 11.45 10.41
CA VAL A 337 -8.89 11.05 10.57
C VAL A 337 -8.12 12.06 11.42
N VAL A 338 -8.34 13.37 11.22
CA VAL A 338 -7.72 14.42 12.05
C VAL A 338 -8.19 14.33 13.50
N ALA A 339 -9.49 14.08 13.73
CA ALA A 339 -10.04 13.88 15.07
C ALA A 339 -9.47 12.62 15.75
N LEU A 340 -9.31 11.52 15.03
CA LEU A 340 -8.71 10.28 15.54
C LEU A 340 -7.22 10.45 15.89
N VAL A 341 -6.47 11.16 15.04
CA VAL A 341 -5.06 11.47 15.30
C VAL A 341 -4.92 12.41 16.50
N ALA A 342 -5.79 13.42 16.62
CA ALA A 342 -5.84 14.30 17.79
C ALA A 342 -6.18 13.54 19.08
N TYR A 343 -7.18 12.65 19.04
CA TYR A 343 -7.57 11.80 20.16
C TYR A 343 -6.44 10.89 20.65
N ASN A 344 -5.68 10.31 19.72
CA ASN A 344 -4.59 9.41 20.10
C ASN A 344 -3.38 10.17 20.66
N SER A 345 -3.14 11.40 20.19
CA SER A 345 -1.89 12.13 20.43
C SER A 345 -1.91 13.07 21.64
N SER A 346 -3.06 13.49 22.19
CA SER A 346 -3.10 14.35 23.39
C SER A 346 -4.17 13.96 24.43
N PRO A 347 -3.85 13.96 25.74
CA PRO A 347 -4.83 13.71 26.81
C PRO A 347 -5.93 14.77 26.90
N GLU A 348 -5.61 16.03 26.57
CA GLU A 348 -6.56 17.15 26.59
C GLU A 348 -7.62 17.03 25.49
N ALA A 349 -7.25 16.54 24.30
CA ALA A 349 -8.23 16.30 23.24
C ALA A 349 -9.18 15.14 23.58
N ARG A 350 -8.70 14.12 24.31
CA ARG A 350 -9.56 13.04 24.85
C ARG A 350 -10.61 13.62 25.80
N HIS A 351 -10.18 14.46 26.75
CA HIS A 351 -11.10 15.10 27.70
C HIS A 351 -12.14 16.01 27.01
N VAL A 352 -11.77 16.72 25.95
CA VAL A 352 -12.73 17.52 25.16
C VAL A 352 -13.70 16.62 24.41
N MET A 353 -13.21 15.57 23.73
CA MET A 353 -14.05 14.65 22.95
C MET A 353 -15.01 13.83 23.81
N ASP A 354 -14.58 13.38 24.99
CA ASP A 354 -15.42 12.62 25.92
C ASP A 354 -16.57 13.47 26.49
N ASN A 355 -16.40 14.80 26.51
CA ASN A 355 -17.41 15.76 26.98
C ASN A 355 -18.29 16.37 25.87
N ILE A 356 -18.02 16.07 24.58
CA ILE A 356 -18.85 16.53 23.44
C ILE A 356 -20.34 16.14 23.59
N PRO A 357 -20.69 14.90 23.99
CA PRO A 357 -22.10 14.52 24.13
C PRO A 357 -22.83 15.37 25.18
N GLU A 358 -22.13 15.73 26.25
CA GLU A 358 -22.69 16.52 27.34
C GLU A 358 -22.80 18.01 26.95
N ALA A 359 -21.80 18.55 26.26
CA ALA A 359 -21.85 19.90 25.71
C ALA A 359 -22.98 20.08 24.68
N LEU A 360 -23.22 19.08 23.83
CA LEU A 360 -24.34 19.09 22.88
C LEU A 360 -25.70 19.02 23.58
N ARG A 361 -25.83 18.24 24.66
CA ARG A 361 -27.04 18.20 25.49
C ARG A 361 -27.31 19.53 26.19
N GLN A 362 -26.28 20.15 26.75
CA GLN A 362 -26.37 21.44 27.42
C GLN A 362 -26.73 22.56 26.42
N PHE A 363 -26.13 22.55 25.23
CA PHE A 363 -26.48 23.47 24.15
C PHE A 363 -27.93 23.25 23.67
N GLY A 364 -28.36 22.00 23.49
CA GLY A 364 -29.73 21.67 23.14
C GLY A 364 -30.74 22.13 24.19
N ALA A 365 -30.43 21.95 25.48
CA ALA A 365 -31.25 22.43 26.59
C ALA A 365 -31.29 23.96 26.67
N ALA A 366 -30.16 24.64 26.43
CA ALA A 366 -30.08 26.10 26.38
C ALA A 366 -30.89 26.67 25.20
N MET A 367 -30.83 26.04 24.02
CA MET A 367 -31.66 26.40 22.87
C MET A 367 -33.14 26.15 23.12
N ALA A 368 -33.51 25.04 23.75
CA ALA A 368 -34.90 24.75 24.10
C ALA A 368 -35.47 25.75 25.12
N ASN A 369 -34.67 26.14 26.11
CA ASN A 369 -35.04 27.17 27.09
C ASN A 369 -35.12 28.55 26.45
N ALA A 370 -34.16 28.93 25.61
CA ALA A 370 -34.21 30.17 24.84
C ALA A 370 -35.44 30.22 23.93
N PHE A 371 -35.80 29.10 23.30
CA PHE A 371 -37.01 29.03 22.48
C PHE A 371 -38.28 29.21 23.33
N LYS A 372 -38.37 28.56 24.49
CA LYS A 372 -39.49 28.75 25.43
C LYS A 372 -39.59 30.18 25.99
N THR A 373 -38.49 30.83 26.30
CA THR A 373 -38.53 32.20 26.87
C THR A 373 -38.81 33.28 25.83
N THR A 374 -38.39 33.05 24.58
CA THR A 374 -38.45 34.11 23.55
C THR A 374 -39.60 33.92 22.56
N VAL A 375 -40.02 32.68 22.29
CA VAL A 375 -41.02 32.37 21.25
C VAL A 375 -42.39 32.01 21.84
N GLN A 376 -42.44 31.36 23.02
CA GLN A 376 -43.71 31.00 23.67
C GLN A 376 -44.62 32.21 24.01
N PRO A 377 -44.12 33.35 24.55
CA PRO A 377 -44.98 34.51 24.86
C PRO A 377 -45.42 35.33 23.63
N LEU A 378 -45.04 34.91 22.42
CA LEU A 378 -45.51 35.49 21.15
C LEU A 378 -46.62 34.66 20.50
N ILE A 379 -46.92 33.47 21.05
CA ILE A 379 -47.89 32.51 20.52
C ILE A 379 -49.14 32.40 21.42
N ASP A 380 -49.02 32.75 22.71
CA ASP A 380 -50.13 32.95 23.66
C ASP A 380 -50.55 34.43 23.68
#